data_AF-A0A7S3HQ59-F1
#
_entry.id   AF-A0A7S3HQ59-F1
#
_cell.length_a   1.000
_cell.length_b   1.000
_cell.length_c   1.000
_cell.angle_alpha   90.00
_cell.angle_beta   90.00
_cell.angle_gamma   90.00
#
_symmetry.space_group_name_H-M   'P 1'
#
loop_
_entity.id
_entity.type
_entity.pdbx_description
1 polymer ?
#
loop_
_entity_poly.entity_id
_entity_poly.type
_entity_poly.pdbx_seq_one_letter_code
_entity_poly.pdbx_strand_id
1 'polypeptide(L)'
;MAMLAGVFRSSALRRAAPAVLRPTTFARPMRFRGFSDVVFMKTHEWIKTEAGVGTLGITDFAQGQLGEVVYCDLPEVGAKFKGKDTICTLESVKAVGEVYAPADCEVVEVNETLADVPATVNSSPESKGWLMKVKFSGEMTGTLDRKAYDVHVEAEAKEE
;
A
#
# COMPACT_ATOMS: atom_id res chain seq x y z
N MET A 1 55.94 -49.37 -41.76
CA MET A 1 55.56 -50.73 -42.22
C MET A 1 55.95 -51.66 -41.08
N ALA A 2 55.10 -52.25 -40.24
CA ALA A 2 53.66 -52.50 -40.21
C ALA A 2 53.19 -52.44 -38.72
N MET A 3 51.93 -52.05 -38.43
CA MET A 3 50.84 -52.90 -37.89
C MET A 3 51.19 -53.71 -36.63
N LEU A 4 50.34 -53.90 -35.61
CA LEU A 4 49.04 -53.41 -35.13
C LEU A 4 48.79 -54.19 -33.80
N ALA A 5 47.78 -53.77 -33.02
CA ALA A 5 47.13 -54.50 -31.90
C ALA A 5 47.83 -54.45 -30.53
N GLY A 6 47.15 -54.26 -29.40
CA GLY A 6 45.71 -54.11 -29.17
C GLY A 6 45.41 -54.06 -27.66
N VAL A 7 44.47 -53.20 -27.30
CA VAL A 7 43.39 -53.35 -26.29
C VAL A 7 43.76 -53.85 -24.88
N PHE A 8 43.54 -53.01 -23.87
CA PHE A 8 42.70 -53.33 -22.70
C PHE A 8 42.21 -52.02 -22.05
N ARG A 9 40.93 -51.67 -22.29
CA ARG A 9 40.25 -50.59 -21.57
C ARG A 9 39.79 -51.14 -20.22
N SER A 10 40.41 -50.67 -19.14
CA SER A 10 39.99 -51.02 -17.78
C SER A 10 38.74 -50.24 -17.39
N SER A 11 37.71 -51.00 -17.04
CA SER A 11 36.47 -50.61 -16.43
C SER A 11 36.67 -50.20 -14.97
N ALA A 12 36.21 -49.00 -14.59
CA ALA A 12 36.03 -48.65 -13.19
C ALA A 12 34.80 -47.76 -13.00
N LEU A 13 33.72 -48.41 -12.56
CA LEU A 13 32.75 -47.99 -11.57
C LEU A 13 32.22 -46.55 -11.61
N ARG A 14 30.97 -46.46 -12.07
CA ARG A 14 29.99 -45.43 -11.70
C ARG A 14 29.95 -45.28 -10.18
N ARG A 15 30.14 -44.06 -9.69
CA ARG A 15 29.62 -43.62 -8.39
C ARG A 15 28.67 -42.45 -8.63
N ALA A 16 27.38 -42.73 -8.63
CA ALA A 16 26.34 -41.73 -8.54
C ALA A 16 26.40 -41.09 -7.15
N ALA A 17 26.54 -39.77 -7.08
CA ALA A 17 26.43 -39.01 -5.85
C ALA A 17 24.94 -38.91 -5.43
N PRO A 18 24.62 -38.94 -4.12
CA PRO A 18 23.24 -38.88 -3.66
C PRO A 18 22.66 -37.48 -3.89
N ALA A 19 21.43 -37.44 -4.38
CA ALA A 19 20.64 -36.21 -4.49
C ALA A 19 20.38 -35.65 -3.07
N VAL A 20 20.97 -34.49 -2.77
CA VAL A 20 20.65 -33.73 -1.55
C VAL A 20 19.30 -33.07 -1.78
N LEU A 21 18.24 -33.72 -1.30
CA LEU A 21 16.90 -33.15 -1.18
C LEU A 21 16.96 -31.92 -0.27
N ARG A 22 16.76 -30.73 -0.84
CA ARG A 22 16.51 -29.51 -0.08
C ARG A 22 15.07 -29.59 0.46
N PRO A 23 14.84 -29.63 1.78
CA PRO A 23 13.49 -29.52 2.28
C PRO A 23 12.98 -28.10 2.02
N THR A 24 12.02 -28.02 1.11
CA THR A 24 10.81 -27.20 1.16
C THR A 24 10.89 -25.95 2.03
N THR A 25 10.87 -24.80 1.36
CA THR A 25 10.39 -23.52 1.88
C THR A 25 9.22 -23.74 2.84
N PHE A 26 9.44 -23.49 4.13
CA PHE A 26 8.35 -23.22 5.06
C PHE A 26 7.77 -21.86 4.65
N ALA A 27 6.79 -21.89 3.75
CA ALA A 27 5.88 -20.76 3.58
C ALA A 27 5.20 -20.56 4.94
N ARG A 28 5.58 -19.49 5.64
CA ARG A 28 4.88 -19.07 6.86
C ARG A 28 3.42 -18.89 6.46
N PRO A 29 2.45 -19.51 7.15
CA PRO A 29 1.06 -19.16 6.90
C PRO A 29 0.92 -17.68 7.24
N MET A 30 0.56 -16.86 6.25
CA MET A 30 0.02 -15.55 6.54
C MET A 30 -1.13 -15.77 7.51
N ARG A 31 -0.98 -15.29 8.74
CA ARG A 31 -2.10 -15.21 9.68
C ARG A 31 -3.06 -14.17 9.11
N PHE A 32 -3.98 -14.62 8.27
CA PHE A 32 -5.19 -13.86 7.97
C PHE A 32 -6.07 -13.89 9.22
N ARG A 33 -5.76 -13.01 10.16
CA ARG A 33 -6.67 -12.65 11.24
C ARG A 33 -7.53 -11.53 10.66
N GLY A 34 -8.80 -11.80 10.41
CA GLY A 34 -9.77 -10.83 9.89
C GLY A 34 -10.11 -9.74 10.92
N PHE A 35 -9.13 -8.94 11.29
CA PHE A 35 -9.33 -7.66 11.97
C PHE A 35 -9.06 -6.56 10.96
N SER A 36 -10.02 -5.66 10.78
CA SER A 36 -9.82 -4.44 10.02
C SER A 36 -8.99 -3.49 10.88
N ASP A 37 -7.74 -3.24 10.48
CA ASP A 37 -6.90 -2.26 11.16
C ASP A 37 -7.07 -0.91 10.46
N VAL A 38 -7.42 0.12 11.25
CA VAL A 38 -7.42 1.52 10.82
C VAL A 38 -6.17 2.18 11.37
N VAL A 39 -5.36 2.72 10.48
CA VAL A 39 -4.17 3.49 10.80
C VAL A 39 -4.26 4.88 10.21
N PHE A 40 -3.49 5.80 10.78
CA PHE A 40 -3.43 7.19 10.36
C PHE A 40 -1.99 7.58 10.01
N MET A 41 -1.82 8.54 9.13
CA MET A 41 -0.53 9.14 8.81
C MET A 41 -0.40 10.52 9.43
N LYS A 42 0.84 10.96 9.63
CA LYS A 42 1.14 12.31 10.10
C LYS A 42 0.70 13.40 9.13
N THR A 43 0.55 13.04 7.86
CA THR A 43 0.02 13.86 6.76
C THR A 43 -1.51 13.82 6.69
N HIS A 44 -2.18 13.31 7.72
CA HIS A 44 -3.63 13.35 7.94
C HIS A 44 -4.48 12.49 7.01
N GLU A 45 -3.90 11.45 6.41
CA GLU A 45 -4.64 10.37 5.77
C GLU A 45 -5.03 9.27 6.77
N TRP A 46 -6.16 8.62 6.52
CA TRP A 46 -6.55 7.38 7.18
C TRP A 46 -6.53 6.23 6.19
N ILE A 47 -6.16 5.04 6.68
CA ILE A 47 -6.14 3.81 5.90
C ILE A 47 -6.83 2.69 6.68
N LYS A 48 -7.90 2.13 6.12
CA LYS A 48 -8.55 0.93 6.63
C LYS A 48 -8.19 -0.26 5.77
N THR A 49 -7.50 -1.25 6.35
CA THR A 49 -7.09 -2.45 5.62
C THR A 49 -8.06 -3.59 5.87
N GLU A 50 -8.64 -4.14 4.81
CA GLU A 50 -9.53 -5.30 4.84
C GLU A 50 -9.14 -6.28 3.73
N ALA A 51 -9.00 -7.56 4.06
CA ALA A 51 -8.70 -8.61 3.06
C ALA A 51 -7.46 -8.33 2.17
N GLY A 52 -6.49 -7.52 2.64
CA GLY A 52 -5.30 -7.14 1.87
C GLY A 52 -5.49 -5.94 0.92
N VAL A 53 -6.63 -5.25 0.99
CA VAL A 53 -6.91 -4.00 0.27
C VAL A 53 -7.05 -2.88 1.29
N GLY A 54 -6.33 -1.77 1.07
CA GLY A 54 -6.46 -0.55 1.86
C GLY A 54 -7.49 0.38 1.25
N THR A 55 -8.45 0.84 2.03
CA THR A 55 -9.28 2.00 1.68
C THR A 55 -8.64 3.24 2.28
N LEU A 56 -8.47 4.30 1.47
CA LEU A 56 -7.80 5.53 1.86
C LEU A 56 -8.74 6.73 1.75
N GLY A 57 -8.54 7.70 2.64
CA GLY A 57 -9.12 9.03 2.54
C GLY A 57 -8.39 10.02 3.44
N ILE A 58 -8.88 11.25 3.50
CA ILE A 58 -8.38 12.26 4.43
C ILE A 58 -9.20 12.28 5.72
N THR A 59 -8.59 12.67 6.83
CA THR A 59 -9.24 12.75 8.15
C THR A 59 -10.13 13.99 8.28
N ASP A 60 -10.92 14.04 9.36
CA ASP A 60 -11.74 15.21 9.68
C ASP A 60 -10.91 16.49 9.90
N PHE A 61 -9.72 16.35 10.49
CA PHE A 61 -8.80 17.47 10.67
C PHE A 61 -8.34 18.05 9.33
N ALA A 62 -7.91 17.19 8.40
CA ALA A 62 -7.45 17.62 7.07
C ALA A 62 -8.53 18.35 6.28
N GLN A 63 -9.76 17.83 6.25
CA GLN A 63 -10.84 18.49 5.50
C GLN A 63 -11.18 19.86 6.13
N GLY A 64 -11.06 20.00 7.46
CA GLY A 64 -11.26 21.26 8.15
C GLY A 64 -10.23 22.33 7.76
N GLN A 65 -8.96 21.93 7.59
CA GLN A 65 -7.89 22.82 7.13
C GLN A 65 -8.06 23.22 5.65
N LEU A 66 -8.47 22.30 4.79
CA LEU A 66 -8.75 22.60 3.38
C LEU A 66 -9.98 23.52 3.23
N GLY A 67 -11.02 23.30 4.02
CA GLY A 67 -12.33 23.88 3.79
C GLY A 67 -13.11 23.10 2.73
N GLU A 68 -14.14 23.73 2.16
CA GLU A 68 -15.09 23.04 1.25
C GLU A 68 -14.38 22.56 -0.02
N VAL A 69 -14.34 21.24 -0.19
CA VAL A 69 -13.75 20.55 -1.33
C VAL A 69 -14.71 20.65 -2.51
N VAL A 70 -14.20 21.16 -3.63
CA VAL A 70 -14.96 21.40 -4.86
C VAL A 70 -14.51 20.52 -6.02
N TYR A 71 -13.34 19.88 -5.91
CA TYR A 71 -12.84 18.95 -6.91
C TYR A 71 -11.89 17.92 -6.29
N CYS A 72 -11.92 16.69 -6.82
CA CYS A 72 -11.05 15.59 -6.43
C CYS A 72 -10.38 15.01 -7.69
N ASP A 73 -9.07 15.21 -7.82
CA ASP A 73 -8.26 14.61 -8.88
C ASP A 73 -7.88 13.19 -8.46
N LEU A 74 -8.73 12.22 -8.78
CA LEU A 74 -8.53 10.81 -8.46
C LEU A 74 -7.70 10.13 -9.56
N PRO A 75 -6.77 9.22 -9.20
CA PRO A 75 -5.92 8.53 -10.16
C PRO A 75 -6.70 7.49 -10.97
N GLU A 76 -6.14 7.03 -12.09
CA GLU A 76 -6.71 5.90 -12.83
C GLU A 76 -6.56 4.57 -12.08
N VAL A 77 -7.56 3.70 -12.19
CA VAL A 77 -7.45 2.32 -11.70
C VAL A 77 -6.33 1.59 -12.43
N GLY A 78 -5.44 0.93 -11.69
CA GLY A 78 -4.23 0.29 -12.19
C GLY A 78 -2.97 1.16 -12.13
N ALA A 79 -3.11 2.45 -11.82
CA ALA A 79 -1.96 3.33 -11.58
C ALA A 79 -1.13 2.86 -10.38
N LYS A 80 0.18 3.05 -10.46
CA LYS A 80 1.15 2.60 -9.44
C LYS A 80 1.93 3.77 -8.89
N PHE A 81 2.10 3.80 -7.59
CA PHE A 81 2.76 4.87 -6.86
C PHE A 81 3.79 4.28 -5.91
N LYS A 82 4.89 5.00 -5.69
CA LYS A 82 5.83 4.72 -4.61
C LYS A 82 5.38 5.42 -3.34
N GLY A 83 5.86 4.93 -2.19
CA GLY A 83 5.64 5.63 -0.93
C GLY A 83 6.08 7.09 -1.00
N LYS A 84 5.22 7.99 -0.51
CA LYS A 84 5.33 9.46 -0.52
C LYS A 84 5.09 10.15 -1.87
N ASP A 85 4.82 9.42 -2.95
CA ASP A 85 4.34 10.05 -4.18
C ASP A 85 2.94 10.67 -3.93
N THR A 86 2.66 11.81 -4.56
CA THR A 86 1.30 12.37 -4.58
C THR A 86 0.39 11.44 -5.39
N ILE A 87 -0.64 10.89 -4.74
CA ILE A 87 -1.55 9.91 -5.33
C ILE A 87 -2.90 10.52 -5.74
N CYS A 88 -3.27 11.65 -5.12
CA CYS A 88 -4.50 12.39 -5.39
C CYS A 88 -4.30 13.85 -4.99
N THR A 89 -4.97 14.76 -5.70
CA THR A 89 -5.04 16.18 -5.35
C THR A 89 -6.49 16.56 -5.06
N LEU A 90 -6.71 17.31 -3.97
CA LEU A 90 -8.01 17.82 -3.56
C LEU A 90 -8.00 19.34 -3.68
N GLU A 91 -8.93 19.90 -4.44
CA GLU A 91 -9.08 21.36 -4.53
C GLU A 91 -10.28 21.82 -3.72
N SER A 92 -10.08 22.92 -3.00
CA SER A 92 -11.10 23.60 -2.21
C SER A 92 -11.17 25.07 -2.59
N VAL A 93 -12.15 25.78 -2.02
CA VAL A 93 -12.26 27.24 -2.20
C VAL A 93 -11.11 28.01 -1.52
N LYS A 94 -10.39 27.39 -0.57
CA LYS A 94 -9.35 28.07 0.24
C LYS A 94 -7.94 27.61 -0.08
N ALA A 95 -7.75 26.34 -0.41
CA ALA A 95 -6.45 25.69 -0.54
C ALA A 95 -6.49 24.50 -1.52
N VAL A 96 -5.31 24.00 -1.85
CA VAL A 96 -5.12 22.73 -2.57
C VAL A 96 -4.42 21.76 -1.62
N GLY A 97 -5.01 20.58 -1.42
CA GLY A 97 -4.47 19.51 -0.61
C GLY A 97 -3.87 18.42 -1.48
N GLU A 98 -2.70 17.94 -1.11
CA GLU A 98 -2.09 16.75 -1.71
C GLU A 98 -2.28 15.56 -0.77
N VAL A 99 -2.63 14.41 -1.35
CA VAL A 99 -2.73 13.14 -0.63
C VAL A 99 -1.54 12.28 -1.05
N TYR A 100 -0.83 11.72 -0.08
CA TYR A 100 0.38 10.95 -0.35
C TYR A 100 0.15 9.45 -0.27
N ALA A 101 0.82 8.69 -1.14
CA ALA A 101 0.84 7.24 -1.08
C ALA A 101 1.56 6.77 0.21
N PRO A 102 0.92 5.98 1.08
CA PRO A 102 1.51 5.59 2.37
C PRO A 102 2.63 4.54 2.23
N ALA A 103 2.64 3.81 1.13
CA ALA A 103 3.64 2.82 0.73
C ALA A 103 3.52 2.58 -0.78
N ASP A 104 4.44 1.79 -1.35
CA ASP A 104 4.32 1.32 -2.72
C ASP A 104 2.98 0.60 -2.91
N CYS A 105 2.18 1.05 -3.89
CA CYS A 105 0.82 0.57 -4.08
C CYS A 105 0.33 0.65 -5.53
N GLU A 106 -0.76 -0.09 -5.79
CA GLU A 106 -1.52 -0.08 -7.04
C GLU A 106 -2.98 0.26 -6.74
N VAL A 107 -3.54 1.23 -7.45
CA VAL A 107 -4.95 1.64 -7.33
C VAL A 107 -5.84 0.54 -7.89
N VAL A 108 -6.84 0.10 -7.13
CA VAL A 108 -7.79 -0.95 -7.55
C VAL A 108 -9.22 -0.46 -7.67
N GLU A 109 -9.56 0.65 -7.03
CA GLU A 109 -10.89 1.26 -7.08
C GLU A 109 -10.78 2.74 -6.72
N VAL A 110 -11.63 3.59 -7.28
CA VAL A 110 -11.77 4.99 -6.91
C VAL A 110 -13.22 5.30 -6.58
N ASN A 111 -13.45 6.31 -5.74
CA ASN A 111 -14.81 6.71 -5.39
C ASN A 111 -15.40 7.62 -6.47
N GLU A 112 -16.02 7.01 -7.47
CA GLU A 112 -16.62 7.70 -8.62
C GLU A 112 -17.68 8.73 -8.21
N THR A 113 -18.31 8.59 -7.04
CA THR A 113 -19.33 9.53 -6.54
C THR A 113 -18.76 10.93 -6.27
N LEU A 114 -17.44 11.06 -6.07
CA LEU A 114 -16.79 12.34 -5.81
C LEU A 114 -16.69 13.23 -7.04
N ALA A 115 -16.88 12.69 -8.25
CA ALA A 115 -16.97 13.49 -9.47
C ALA A 115 -18.22 14.39 -9.47
N ASP A 116 -19.34 13.88 -8.92
CA ASP A 116 -20.60 14.61 -8.83
C ASP A 116 -20.78 15.31 -7.47
N VAL A 117 -20.25 14.72 -6.40
CA VAL A 117 -20.47 15.18 -5.01
C VAL A 117 -19.14 15.24 -4.22
N PRO A 118 -18.20 16.14 -4.59
CA PRO A 118 -16.90 16.26 -3.94
C PRO A 118 -17.01 16.65 -2.46
N ALA A 119 -18.03 17.42 -2.07
CA ALA A 119 -18.31 17.81 -0.68
C ALA A 119 -18.60 16.61 0.26
N THR A 120 -18.74 15.40 -0.28
CA THR A 120 -18.76 14.17 0.52
C THR A 120 -17.48 14.00 1.34
N VAL A 121 -16.33 14.49 0.84
CA VAL A 121 -15.06 14.51 1.57
C VAL A 121 -15.18 15.34 2.87
N ASN A 122 -15.89 16.46 2.86
CA ASN A 122 -16.11 17.27 4.06
C ASN A 122 -17.16 16.67 5.00
N SER A 123 -18.28 16.18 4.46
CA SER A 123 -19.41 15.72 5.29
C SER A 123 -19.24 14.31 5.85
N SER A 124 -18.34 13.50 5.30
CA SER A 124 -18.11 12.12 5.71
C SER A 124 -16.66 11.65 5.45
N PRO A 125 -15.64 12.40 5.90
CA PRO A 125 -14.22 12.21 5.53
C PRO A 125 -13.70 10.78 5.77
N GLU A 126 -14.05 10.20 6.93
CA GLU A 126 -13.58 8.87 7.35
C GLU A 126 -14.60 7.75 7.06
N SER A 127 -15.54 7.99 6.15
CA SER A 127 -16.53 6.98 5.76
C SER A 127 -16.89 7.06 4.27
N LYS A 128 -17.94 7.80 3.91
CA LYS A 128 -18.41 7.92 2.51
C LYS A 128 -17.47 8.75 1.63
N GLY A 129 -16.63 9.60 2.24
CA GLY A 129 -15.62 10.43 1.60
C GLY A 129 -14.28 9.73 1.37
N TRP A 130 -14.25 8.39 1.40
CA TRP A 130 -13.07 7.64 0.95
C TRP A 130 -12.73 8.02 -0.50
N LEU A 131 -11.44 8.09 -0.82
CA LEU A 131 -10.96 8.55 -2.12
C LEU A 131 -10.72 7.38 -3.07
N MET A 132 -10.01 6.36 -2.58
CA MET A 132 -9.60 5.21 -3.38
C MET A 132 -9.35 3.98 -2.53
N LYS A 133 -9.28 2.83 -3.20
CA LYS A 133 -8.76 1.58 -2.64
C LYS A 133 -7.50 1.17 -3.38
N VAL A 134 -6.54 0.64 -2.65
CA VAL A 134 -5.24 0.25 -3.20
C VAL A 134 -4.81 -1.11 -2.66
N LYS A 135 -3.96 -1.80 -3.43
CA LYS A 135 -3.17 -2.94 -2.97
C LYS A 135 -1.75 -2.48 -2.67
N PHE A 136 -1.27 -2.75 -1.47
CA PHE A 136 0.10 -2.43 -1.08
C PHE A 136 1.07 -3.53 -1.52
N SER A 137 2.21 -3.12 -2.08
CA SER A 137 3.35 -3.98 -2.38
C SER A 137 4.54 -3.75 -1.45
N GLY A 138 4.49 -2.72 -0.60
CA GLY A 138 5.49 -2.42 0.43
C GLY A 138 4.89 -2.29 1.83
N GLU A 139 5.75 -2.20 2.85
CA GLU A 139 5.32 -1.92 4.22
C GLU A 139 5.08 -0.41 4.41
N MET A 140 3.97 -0.06 5.07
CA MET A 140 3.74 1.30 5.53
C MET A 140 4.69 1.63 6.67
N THR A 141 5.23 2.84 6.67
CA THR A 141 6.10 3.33 7.74
C THR A 141 5.50 4.60 8.34
N GLY A 142 5.71 4.81 9.64
CA GLY A 142 5.23 6.02 10.32
C GLY A 142 3.73 6.08 10.58
N THR A 143 3.03 4.93 10.54
CA THR A 143 1.62 4.82 10.90
C THR A 143 1.38 5.12 12.38
N LEU A 144 0.26 5.76 12.66
CA LEU A 144 -0.26 6.05 13.99
C LEU A 144 -1.55 5.25 14.20
N ASP A 145 -1.80 4.82 15.44
CA ASP A 145 -3.16 4.44 15.84
C ASP A 145 -4.00 5.70 16.12
N ARG A 146 -5.32 5.53 16.35
CA ARG A 146 -6.22 6.67 16.63
C ARG A 146 -5.72 7.52 17.79
N LYS A 147 -5.31 6.91 18.90
CA LYS A 147 -4.90 7.64 20.10
C LYS A 147 -3.64 8.46 19.85
N ALA A 148 -2.67 7.90 19.14
CA ALA A 148 -1.45 8.60 18.77
C ALA A 148 -1.72 9.72 17.75
N TYR A 149 -2.68 9.52 16.83
CA TYR A 149 -3.12 10.54 15.89
C TYR A 149 -3.82 11.71 16.58
N ASP A 150 -4.72 11.45 17.54
CA ASP A 150 -5.41 12.50 18.29
C ASP A 150 -4.41 13.39 19.04
N VAL A 151 -3.37 12.78 19.65
CA VAL A 151 -2.27 13.53 20.30
C VAL A 151 -1.46 14.35 19.28
N HIS A 152 -1.22 13.81 18.09
CA HIS A 152 -0.53 14.51 17.00
C HIS A 152 -1.31 15.76 16.57
N VAL A 153 -2.62 15.61 16.32
CA VAL A 153 -3.52 16.72 15.96
C VAL A 153 -3.59 17.78 17.06
N GLU A 154 -3.72 17.37 18.33
CA GLU A 154 -3.73 18.30 19.47
C GLU A 154 -2.42 19.07 19.65
N ALA A 155 -1.30 18.54 19.17
CA ALA A 155 -0.01 19.23 19.20
C ALA A 155 0.04 20.29 18.11
N GLU A 156 -0.30 19.94 16.86
CA GLU A 156 -0.31 20.89 15.73
C GLU A 156 -1.33 22.02 15.93
N ALA A 157 -2.52 21.72 16.44
CA ALA A 157 -3.54 22.74 16.71
C ALA A 157 -3.15 23.77 17.79
N LYS A 158 -2.08 23.53 18.55
CA LYS A 158 -1.54 24.49 19.54
C LYS A 158 -0.41 25.34 18.96
N GLU A 159 0.12 24.98 17.79
CA GLU A 159 1.20 25.68 17.11
C GLU A 159 0.68 26.70 16.08
N GLU A 160 -0.59 26.59 15.68
CA GLU A 160 -1.34 27.55 14.84
C GLU A 160 -1.99 28.68 15.66
#